data_AF-A0A8R2D2K2-F1
#
_entry.id   AF-A0A8R2D2K2-F1
#
_cell.length_a   1.000
_cell.length_b   1.000
_cell.length_c   1.000
_cell.angle_alpha   90.00
_cell.angle_beta   90.00
_cell.angle_gamma   90.00
#
_symmetry.space_group_name_H-M   'P 1'
#
loop_
_entity.id
_entity.type
_entity.pdbx_description
1 polymer ?
#
loop_
_entity_poly.entity_id
_entity_poly.type
_entity_poly.pdbx_seq_one_letter_code
_entity_poly.pdbx_strand_id
1 'polypeptide(L)'
;MDSEKRVIPWTSGQKQVVESNGCKPKIYINSYHTHNLFQVLQSLHSEKVLRDTKLETDGSVIVNAHKVVLVSASPYFCAMFTSFAEGDKDSTSISYKAW
;
A
#
# COMPACT_ATOMS: atom_id res chain seq x y z
N MET A 1 41.04 -39.39 -14.19
CA MET A 1 39.91 -39.31 -15.12
C MET A 1 38.91 -38.34 -14.50
N ASP A 2 38.97 -37.10 -14.95
CA ASP A 2 38.01 -36.04 -14.63
C ASP A 2 36.61 -36.50 -15.06
N SER A 3 35.67 -36.51 -14.12
CA SER A 3 34.25 -36.64 -14.44
C SER A 3 33.66 -35.24 -14.34
N GLU A 4 33.59 -34.60 -15.50
CA GLU A 4 33.10 -33.25 -15.72
C GLU A 4 31.78 -33.00 -14.98
N LYS A 5 31.76 -31.90 -14.22
CA LYS A 5 30.53 -31.37 -13.63
C LYS A 5 29.64 -30.89 -14.77
N ARG A 6 28.62 -31.66 -15.12
CA ARG A 6 27.59 -31.23 -16.07
C ARG A 6 26.82 -30.07 -15.46
N VAL A 7 27.23 -28.85 -15.84
CA VAL A 7 26.46 -27.62 -15.60
C VAL A 7 25.15 -27.79 -16.36
N ILE A 8 24.06 -27.95 -15.62
CA ILE A 8 22.71 -27.92 -16.18
C ILE A 8 22.37 -26.47 -16.56
N PRO A 9 22.05 -26.18 -17.83
CA PRO A 9 21.61 -24.86 -18.25
C PRO A 9 20.35 -24.44 -17.48
N TRP A 10 20.28 -23.17 -17.08
CA TRP A 10 19.06 -22.59 -16.53
C TRP A 10 17.96 -22.61 -17.59
N THR A 11 17.14 -23.66 -17.60
CA THR A 11 15.92 -23.70 -18.38
C THR A 11 14.83 -22.98 -17.58
N SER A 12 14.48 -21.79 -18.03
CA SER A 12 13.24 -21.12 -17.71
C SER A 12 12.06 -22.05 -18.04
N GLY A 13 11.37 -22.56 -17.01
CA GLY A 13 10.12 -23.28 -17.21
C GLY A 13 9.86 -24.36 -16.18
N GLN A 14 9.09 -23.98 -15.16
CA GLN A 14 7.99 -24.73 -14.52
C GLN A 14 7.87 -24.23 -13.07
N LYS A 15 6.96 -23.28 -12.86
CA LYS A 15 6.48 -22.95 -11.52
C LYS A 15 5.80 -24.22 -11.01
N GLN A 16 6.51 -25.01 -10.21
CA GLN A 16 5.92 -26.16 -9.54
C GLN A 16 4.84 -25.60 -8.59
N VAL A 17 3.61 -25.53 -9.09
CA VAL A 17 2.44 -25.30 -8.27
C VAL A 17 2.34 -26.54 -7.40
N VAL A 18 2.75 -26.40 -6.14
CA VAL A 18 2.39 -27.37 -5.12
C VAL A 18 0.87 -27.40 -5.10
N GLU A 19 0.29 -28.45 -5.64
CA GLU A 19 -1.14 -28.69 -5.58
C GLU A 19 -1.49 -28.88 -4.11
N SER A 20 -2.17 -27.89 -3.52
CA SER A 20 -2.71 -28.03 -2.18
C SER A 20 -3.71 -29.19 -2.19
N ASN A 21 -3.50 -30.19 -1.34
CA ASN A 21 -4.44 -31.29 -1.09
C ASN A 21 -5.87 -30.74 -1.05
N GLY A 22 -6.76 -31.30 -1.89
CA GLY A 22 -8.04 -30.75 -2.34
C GLY A 22 -9.06 -30.36 -1.26
N CYS A 23 -8.74 -29.34 -0.46
CA CYS A 23 -9.69 -28.68 0.41
C CYS A 23 -10.41 -27.60 -0.42
N LYS A 24 -11.73 -27.70 -0.50
CA LYS A 24 -12.53 -26.69 -1.21
C LYS A 24 -12.33 -25.33 -0.51
N PRO A 25 -12.02 -24.25 -1.23
CA PRO A 25 -11.93 -22.92 -0.64
C PRO A 25 -13.23 -22.57 0.10
N LYS A 26 -13.14 -22.17 1.37
CA LYS A 26 -14.29 -21.67 2.14
C LYS A 26 -14.23 -20.15 2.18
N ILE A 27 -15.28 -19.50 1.67
CA ILE A 27 -15.41 -18.04 1.71
C ILE A 27 -15.84 -17.63 3.12
N TYR A 28 -15.13 -16.68 3.72
CA TYR A 28 -15.49 -16.04 4.99
C TYR A 28 -15.70 -14.54 4.76
N ILE A 29 -16.83 -14.01 5.22
CA ILE A 29 -17.19 -12.60 5.08
C ILE A 29 -17.47 -12.06 6.49
N ASN A 30 -16.76 -11.01 6.87
CA ASN A 30 -17.03 -10.25 8.10
C ASN A 30 -17.63 -8.89 7.72
N SER A 31 -18.93 -8.72 7.97
CA SER A 31 -19.66 -7.49 7.66
C SER A 31 -19.16 -6.26 8.45
N TYR A 32 -18.49 -6.46 9.57
CA TYR A 32 -17.95 -5.38 10.41
C TYR A 32 -16.50 -5.04 10.10
N HIS A 33 -15.82 -5.78 9.22
CA HIS A 33 -14.39 -5.60 8.98
C HIS A 33 -14.06 -4.15 8.62
N THR A 34 -14.76 -3.58 7.64
CA THR A 34 -14.50 -2.22 7.16
C THR A 34 -14.77 -1.18 8.25
N HIS A 35 -15.86 -1.34 9.01
CA HIS A 35 -16.20 -0.43 10.10
C HIS A 35 -15.13 -0.43 11.19
N ASN A 36 -14.73 -1.61 11.65
CA ASN A 36 -13.71 -1.76 12.69
C ASN A 36 -12.35 -1.23 12.21
N LEU A 37 -12.00 -1.45 10.95
CA LEU A 37 -10.77 -0.92 10.36
C LEU A 37 -10.75 0.62 10.41
N PHE A 38 -11.84 1.28 10.03
CA PHE A 38 -11.92 2.74 10.08
C PHE A 38 -11.90 3.29 11.51
N GLN A 39 -12.51 2.59 12.48
CA GLN A 39 -12.38 2.97 13.89
C GLN A 39 -10.92 2.94 14.35
N VAL A 40 -10.17 1.89 14.02
CA VAL A 40 -8.74 1.78 14.35
C VAL A 40 -7.94 2.89 13.68
N LEU A 41 -8.14 3.14 12.38
CA LEU A 41 -7.44 4.21 11.67
C LEU A 41 -7.75 5.59 12.26
N GLN A 42 -8.99 5.84 12.71
CA GLN A 42 -9.37 7.07 13.39
C GLN A 42 -8.69 7.21 14.76
N SER A 43 -8.60 6.14 15.53
CA SER A 43 -7.87 6.13 16.80
C SER A 43 -6.39 6.45 16.59
N LEU A 44 -5.73 5.78 15.64
CA LEU A 44 -4.33 6.07 15.28
C LEU A 44 -4.14 7.51 14.81
N HIS A 45 -5.10 8.05 14.06
CA HIS A 45 -5.10 9.46 13.69
C HIS A 45 -5.15 10.31 14.94
N SER A 46 -6.10 10.10 15.85
CA SER A 46 -6.20 10.88 17.10
C SER A 46 -4.92 10.82 17.96
N GLU A 47 -4.27 9.66 18.01
CA GLU A 47 -3.05 9.40 18.78
C GLU A 47 -1.77 9.93 18.12
N LYS A 48 -1.86 10.54 16.93
CA LYS A 48 -0.70 11.03 16.17
C LYS A 48 0.26 9.92 15.72
N VAL A 49 -0.26 8.71 15.49
CA VAL A 49 0.53 7.52 15.14
C VAL A 49 0.41 7.19 13.66
N LEU A 50 1.55 6.81 13.04
CA LEU A 50 1.66 6.34 11.65
C LEU A 50 1.14 7.32 10.58
N ARG A 51 1.13 8.63 10.87
CA ARG A 51 0.77 9.66 9.89
C ARG A 51 1.95 9.95 8.97
N ASP A 52 1.97 9.27 7.83
CA ASP A 52 3.05 9.23 6.84
C ASP A 52 2.94 10.31 5.76
N THR A 53 2.00 11.25 5.90
CA THR A 53 1.92 12.44 5.02
C THR A 53 1.46 13.68 5.75
N LYS A 54 1.88 14.83 5.22
CA LYS A 54 1.44 16.17 5.62
C LYS A 54 0.88 16.87 4.40
N LEU A 55 -0.33 17.39 4.51
CA LEU A 55 -0.95 18.20 3.47
C LEU A 55 -0.92 19.66 3.94
N GLU A 56 -0.22 20.50 3.21
CA GLU A 56 -0.34 21.95 3.37
C GLU A 56 -1.52 22.44 2.53
N THR A 57 -2.02 23.61 2.88
CA THR A 57 -3.25 24.16 2.33
C THR A 57 -3.06 25.66 2.16
N ASP A 58 -3.78 26.33 1.26
CA ASP A 58 -3.55 27.77 0.96
C ASP A 58 -3.61 28.68 2.19
N GLY A 59 -4.37 28.28 3.22
CA GLY A 59 -4.43 28.97 4.51
C GLY A 59 -3.27 28.67 5.47
N SER A 60 -2.17 28.07 5.00
CA SER A 60 -1.06 27.54 5.81
C SER A 60 -1.49 26.51 6.88
N VAL A 61 -2.67 25.90 6.71
CA VAL A 61 -3.12 24.82 7.60
C VAL A 61 -2.43 23.54 7.18
N ILE A 62 -1.80 22.86 8.15
CA ILE A 62 -1.12 21.58 7.92
C ILE A 62 -1.98 20.45 8.47
N VAL A 63 -2.31 19.49 7.62
CA VAL A 63 -3.06 18.28 7.95
C VAL A 63 -2.12 17.08 7.92
N ASN A 64 -1.78 16.53 9.08
CA ASN A 64 -1.06 15.25 9.15
C ASN A 64 -2.08 14.10 9.03
N ALA A 65 -1.89 13.18 8.10
CA ALA A 65 -2.84 12.11 7.77
C ALA A 65 -2.14 10.80 7.38
N HIS A 66 -2.92 9.74 7.16
CA HIS A 66 -2.46 8.46 6.61
C HIS A 66 -2.66 8.43 5.08
N LYS A 67 -1.60 8.18 4.32
CA LYS A 67 -1.64 8.03 2.85
C LYS A 67 -2.64 6.97 2.44
N VAL A 68 -2.66 5.83 3.13
CA VAL A 68 -3.56 4.71 2.80
C VAL A 68 -5.05 5.11 2.85
N VAL A 69 -5.43 5.96 3.80
CA VAL A 69 -6.81 6.47 3.90
C VAL A 69 -7.11 7.39 2.71
N LEU A 70 -6.20 8.31 2.40
CA LEU A 70 -6.37 9.27 1.30
C LEU A 70 -6.43 8.57 -0.06
N VAL A 71 -5.53 7.62 -0.33
CA VAL A 71 -5.49 6.81 -1.54
C VAL A 71 -6.78 6.01 -1.71
N SER A 72 -7.31 5.43 -0.62
CA SER A 72 -8.54 4.64 -0.66
C SER A 72 -9.78 5.51 -0.90
N ALA A 73 -9.76 6.76 -0.44
CA ALA A 73 -10.90 7.67 -0.54
C ALA A 73 -10.97 8.44 -1.88
N SER A 74 -9.85 8.61 -2.57
CA SER A 74 -9.80 9.42 -3.80
C SER A 74 -8.77 8.92 -4.82
N PRO A 75 -9.19 8.71 -6.08
CA PRO A 75 -8.26 8.44 -7.19
C PRO A 75 -7.19 9.52 -7.37
N TYR A 76 -7.47 10.77 -6.97
CA TYR A 76 -6.50 11.85 -7.03
C TYR A 76 -5.29 11.58 -6.14
N PHE A 77 -5.50 11.20 -4.87
CA PHE A 77 -4.41 10.87 -3.96
C PHE A 77 -3.72 9.57 -4.38
N CYS A 78 -4.46 8.60 -4.92
CA CYS A 78 -3.86 7.41 -5.52
C CYS A 78 -2.88 7.79 -6.64
N ALA A 79 -3.32 8.59 -7.61
CA ALA A 79 -2.47 9.08 -8.69
C ALA A 79 -1.30 9.90 -8.15
N MET A 80 -1.53 10.88 -7.27
CA MET A 80 -0.48 11.72 -6.71
C MET A 80 0.61 10.90 -6.02
N PHE A 81 0.26 9.93 -5.18
CA PHE A 81 1.24 9.13 -4.44
C PHE A 81 1.88 8.01 -5.26
N THR A 82 1.35 7.65 -6.44
CA THR A 82 1.90 6.57 -7.29
C THR A 82 2.56 7.08 -8.59
N SER A 83 2.16 8.24 -9.09
CA SER A 83 2.67 8.83 -10.34
C SER A 83 3.86 9.76 -10.14
N PHE A 84 4.11 10.19 -8.89
CA PHE A 84 5.22 11.05 -8.56
C PHE A 84 6.27 10.26 -7.75
N ALA A 85 7.36 9.88 -8.41
CA ALA A 85 8.59 9.51 -7.72
C ALA A 85 9.27 10.78 -7.17
N GLU A 86 8.61 11.51 -6.25
CA GLU A 86 9.35 12.44 -5.40
C GLU A 86 10.01 11.61 -4.32
N GLY A 87 11.30 11.34 -4.52
CA GLY A 87 12.12 10.62 -3.56
C GLY A 87 12.03 11.24 -2.17
N ASP A 88 11.83 10.40 -1.15
CA ASP A 88 12.07 10.61 0.29
C ASP A 88 11.92 12.05 0.82
N LYS A 89 10.90 12.77 0.37
CA LYS A 89 10.49 14.03 1.00
C LYS A 89 9.29 13.72 1.88
N ASP A 90 9.55 13.68 3.19
CA ASP A 90 8.56 13.55 4.27
C ASP A 90 7.46 14.65 4.27
N SER A 91 7.54 15.61 3.34
CA SER A 91 6.59 16.70 3.16
C SER A 91 6.24 16.86 1.68
N THR A 92 5.13 16.23 1.25
CA THR A 92 4.49 16.56 -0.03
C THR A 92 3.68 17.84 0.15
N SER A 93 4.23 18.97 -0.28
CA SER A 93 3.50 20.25 -0.30
C SER A 93 2.41 20.19 -1.37
N ILE A 94 1.18 19.85 -0.97
CA ILE A 94 0.02 19.87 -1.89
C ILE A 94 -0.58 21.27 -1.90
N SER A 95 -0.23 22.12 -2.85
CA SER A 95 -0.96 23.37 -3.08
C SER A 95 -2.25 23.06 -3.85
N TYR A 96 -3.41 23.11 -3.19
CA TYR A 96 -4.67 23.20 -3.91
C TYR A 96 -4.84 24.63 -4.42
N LYS A 97 -5.48 24.85 -5.57
CA LYS A 97 -6.14 26.13 -5.85
C LYS A 97 -7.63 25.83 -5.83
N ALA A 98 -8.33 26.34 -4.82
CA ALA A 98 -9.79 26.33 -4.85
C ALA A 98 -10.24 27.26 -6.00
N TRP A 99 -11.21 26.79 -6.79
CA TRP A 99 -11.82 27.55 -7.88
C TRP A 99 -12.57 28.77 -7.37
#